data_AF-A0AAQ0ARY6-F1
#
_entry.id   AF-A0AAQ0ARY6-F1
#
_cell.length_a   1.000
_cell.length_b   1.000
_cell.length_c   1.000
_cell.angle_alpha   90.00
_cell.angle_beta   90.00
_cell.angle_gamma   90.00
#
_symmetry.space_group_name_H-M   'P 1'
#
loop_
_entity.id
_entity.type
_entity.pdbx_description
1 polymer ?
#
loop_
_entity_poly.entity_id
_entity_poly.type
_entity_poly.pdbx_seq_one_letter_code
_entity_poly.pdbx_strand_id
1 'polypeptide(L)'
;MRHTERTFDIQPLQQADMTISLNGQPVTAAIGETVLSVIQSLGLRQVARNDHGQLAGAYCGMGVCHCCLVQIDGRHKRRACQTQVRPGMQVQTEVNRIVAAEEVL
;
A
#
# COMPACT_ATOMS: atom_id res chain seq x y z
N MET A 1 3.17 10.92 -11.54
CA MET A 1 4.62 10.86 -11.25
C MET A 1 4.90 9.48 -10.68
N ARG A 2 5.93 8.76 -11.19
CA ARG A 2 6.25 7.41 -10.74
C ARG A 2 7.14 7.53 -9.50
N HIS A 3 6.58 7.30 -8.31
CA HIS A 3 7.35 7.29 -7.07
C HIS A 3 7.94 5.90 -6.87
N THR A 4 9.08 5.65 -7.53
CA THR A 4 9.84 4.39 -7.37
C THR A 4 10.97 4.55 -6.35
N GLU A 5 11.35 5.80 -6.04
CA GLU A 5 12.41 6.13 -5.10
C GLU A 5 11.83 6.46 -3.72
N ARG A 6 12.43 5.88 -2.68
CA ARG A 6 12.02 6.05 -1.28
C ARG A 6 12.57 7.34 -0.67
N THR A 7 12.01 8.49 -1.06
CA THR A 7 12.49 9.82 -0.62
C THR A 7 11.86 10.29 0.70
N PHE A 8 10.79 9.65 1.16
CA PHE A 8 10.01 10.08 2.34
C PHE A 8 10.24 9.21 3.58
N ASP A 9 11.26 8.36 3.54
CA ASP A 9 11.73 7.71 4.76
C ASP A 9 12.22 8.76 5.76
N ILE A 10 11.81 8.65 7.03
CA ILE A 10 12.28 9.54 8.11
C ILE A 10 13.77 9.34 8.37
N GLN A 11 14.22 8.09 8.23
CA GLN A 11 15.63 7.70 8.29
C GLN A 11 15.96 6.82 7.09
N PRO A 12 17.16 6.93 6.51
CA PRO A 12 17.55 6.10 5.38
C PRO A 12 17.32 4.62 5.65
N LEU A 13 16.83 3.89 4.65
CA LEU A 13 16.69 2.43 4.72
C LEU A 13 18.08 1.80 4.91
N GLN A 14 18.36 1.29 6.11
CA GLN A 14 19.68 0.75 6.44
C GLN A 14 20.00 -0.54 5.66
N GLN A 15 19.00 -1.38 5.42
CA GLN A 15 19.13 -2.63 4.69
C GLN A 15 17.88 -2.91 3.86
N ALA A 16 18.08 -3.26 2.59
CA ALA A 16 17.00 -3.68 1.70
C ALA A 16 16.93 -5.22 1.68
N ASP A 17 16.18 -5.79 2.62
CA ASP A 17 16.07 -7.25 2.78
C ASP A 17 15.25 -7.93 1.68
N MET A 18 14.31 -7.20 1.09
CA MET A 18 13.38 -7.75 0.12
C MET A 18 12.90 -6.71 -0.89
N THR A 19 12.28 -7.22 -1.96
CA THR A 19 11.54 -6.39 -2.92
C THR A 19 10.07 -6.83 -2.92
N ILE A 20 9.17 -5.86 -2.92
CA ILE A 20 7.73 -6.04 -3.15
C ILE A 20 7.34 -5.35 -4.47
N SER A 21 6.20 -5.73 -5.03
CA SER A 21 5.60 -5.00 -6.15
C SER A 21 4.47 -4.11 -5.62
N LEU A 22 4.60 -2.80 -5.78
CA LEU A 22 3.57 -1.83 -5.46
C LEU A 22 3.03 -1.20 -6.75
N ASN A 23 1.75 -1.41 -7.06
CA ASN A 23 1.12 -0.93 -8.28
C ASN A 23 1.91 -1.33 -9.55
N GLY A 24 2.46 -2.55 -9.55
CA GLY A 24 3.28 -3.08 -10.64
C GLY A 24 4.72 -2.54 -10.68
N GLN A 25 5.15 -1.73 -9.71
CA GLN A 25 6.52 -1.20 -9.63
C GLN A 25 7.30 -1.90 -8.51
N PRO A 26 8.56 -2.31 -8.75
CA PRO A 26 9.40 -2.89 -7.71
C PRO A 26 9.79 -1.82 -6.68
N VAL A 27 9.68 -2.16 -5.40
CA VAL A 27 10.04 -1.29 -4.27
C VAL A 27 10.81 -2.12 -3.25
N THR A 28 11.96 -1.60 -2.81
CA THR A 28 12.76 -2.22 -1.74
C THR A 28 12.10 -2.03 -0.38
N ALA A 29 12.22 -3.04 0.48
CA ALA A 29 11.69 -3.00 1.84
C ALA A 29 12.60 -3.74 2.82
N ALA A 30 12.53 -3.36 4.08
CA ALA A 30 13.21 -4.05 5.18
C ALA A 30 12.28 -5.00 5.93
N ILE A 31 12.87 -5.99 6.60
CA ILE A 31 12.18 -6.85 7.55
C ILE A 31 11.57 -5.98 8.67
N GLY A 32 10.32 -6.29 9.04
CA GLY A 32 9.59 -5.60 10.10
C GLY A 32 8.76 -4.40 9.62
N GLU A 33 9.00 -3.90 8.41
CA GLU A 33 8.15 -2.87 7.81
C GLU A 33 6.72 -3.36 7.59
N THR A 34 5.78 -2.42 7.66
CA THR A 34 4.41 -2.67 7.23
C THR A 34 4.25 -2.28 5.78
N VAL A 35 3.24 -2.83 5.11
CA VAL A 35 2.90 -2.39 3.75
C VAL A 35 2.61 -0.88 3.72
N LEU A 36 2.01 -0.33 4.78
CA LEU A 36 1.78 1.11 4.85
C LEU A 36 3.07 1.93 4.95
N SER A 37 4.08 1.50 5.72
CA SER A 37 5.34 2.26 5.82
C SER A 37 6.06 2.32 4.49
N VAL A 38 6.07 1.22 3.71
CA VAL A 38 6.64 1.18 2.37
C VAL A 38 5.86 2.05 1.37
N ILE A 39 4.53 2.13 1.49
CA ILE A 39 3.72 3.06 0.68
C ILE A 39 4.10 4.52 1.02
N GLN A 40 4.23 4.83 2.31
CA GLN A 40 4.51 6.18 2.79
C GLN A 40 5.93 6.65 2.48
N SER A 41 6.91 5.75 2.44
CA SER A 41 8.30 6.08 2.08
C SER A 41 8.45 6.58 0.63
N LEU A 42 7.48 6.26 -0.22
CA LEU A 42 7.37 6.76 -1.60
C LEU A 42 6.59 8.08 -1.69
N GLY A 43 6.06 8.59 -0.57
CA GLY A 43 5.23 9.79 -0.52
C GLY A 43 3.77 9.59 -0.96
N LEU A 44 3.35 8.35 -1.18
CA LEU A 44 1.99 8.01 -1.60
C LEU A 44 1.02 8.19 -0.42
N ARG A 45 0.17 9.22 -0.52
CA ARG A 45 -0.82 9.57 0.52
C ARG A 45 -2.21 9.03 0.26
N GLN A 46 -2.57 8.83 -1.01
CA GLN A 46 -3.80 8.15 -1.40
C GLN A 46 -3.54 6.65 -1.40
N VAL A 47 -4.30 5.91 -0.60
CA VAL A 47 -4.02 4.49 -0.30
C VAL A 47 -5.20 3.61 -0.65
N ALA A 48 -6.40 4.03 -0.25
CA ALA A 48 -7.62 3.24 -0.37
C ALA A 48 -8.66 3.95 -1.24
N ARG A 49 -9.53 3.18 -1.87
CA ARG A 49 -10.76 3.66 -2.52
C ARG A 49 -11.96 3.01 -1.83
N ASN A 50 -12.90 3.82 -1.33
CA ASN A 50 -14.09 3.29 -0.66
C ASN A 50 -15.14 2.76 -1.66
N ASP A 51 -16.23 2.22 -1.13
CA ASP A 51 -17.30 1.62 -1.94
C ASP A 51 -18.12 2.69 -2.72
N HIS A 52 -17.86 4.00 -2.51
CA HIS A 52 -18.42 5.13 -3.27
C HIS A 52 -17.42 5.75 -4.25
N GLY A 53 -16.28 5.08 -4.50
CA GLY A 53 -15.26 5.57 -5.41
C GLY A 53 -14.35 6.68 -4.86
N GLN A 54 -14.53 7.10 -3.60
CA GLN A 54 -13.71 8.17 -3.00
C GLN A 54 -12.35 7.65 -2.53
N LEU A 55 -11.30 8.45 -2.75
CA LEU A 55 -9.94 8.15 -2.30
C LEU A 55 -9.74 8.56 -0.84
N ALA A 56 -8.98 7.74 -0.10
CA ALA A 56 -8.64 7.98 1.30
C ALA A 56 -7.16 7.65 1.57
N GLY A 57 -6.57 8.39 2.51
CA GLY A 57 -5.25 8.12 3.06
C GLY A 57 -5.33 7.43 4.42
N ALA A 58 -4.23 6.79 4.83
CA ALA A 58 -4.14 6.21 6.16
C ALA A 58 -4.13 7.31 7.24
N TYR A 59 -4.97 7.16 8.26
CA TYR A 59 -5.06 8.11 9.38
C TYR A 59 -4.39 7.56 10.65
N CYS A 60 -4.92 6.47 11.21
CA CYS A 60 -4.50 6.01 12.54
C CYS A 60 -3.20 5.19 12.59
N GLY A 61 -2.76 4.57 11.48
CA GLY A 61 -1.62 3.64 11.48
C GLY A 61 -1.76 2.36 12.33
N MET A 62 -2.84 2.20 13.10
CA MET A 62 -3.01 1.12 14.09
C MET A 62 -4.08 0.09 13.71
N GLY A 63 -4.83 0.32 12.63
CA GLY A 63 -5.85 -0.60 12.11
C GLY A 63 -7.30 -0.30 12.50
N VAL A 64 -7.54 0.75 13.29
CA VAL A 64 -8.88 1.13 13.77
C VAL A 64 -9.69 1.90 12.71
N CYS A 65 -9.07 2.82 11.98
CA CYS A 65 -9.81 3.70 11.05
C CYS A 65 -10.26 3.02 9.75
N HIS A 66 -9.66 1.89 9.38
CA HIS A 66 -9.89 1.22 8.09
C HIS A 66 -9.65 2.08 6.83
N CYS A 67 -8.92 3.20 6.91
CA CYS A 67 -8.61 4.05 5.74
C CYS A 67 -7.38 3.59 4.92
N CYS A 68 -6.76 2.45 5.25
CA CYS A 68 -5.56 1.93 4.59
C CYS A 68 -5.81 0.57 3.90
N LEU A 69 -7.03 0.35 3.45
CA LEU A 69 -7.42 -0.90 2.80
C LEU A 69 -6.85 -0.97 1.39
N VAL A 70 -6.05 -2.00 1.14
CA VAL A 70 -5.40 -2.29 -0.15
C VAL A 70 -5.72 -3.72 -0.59
N GLN A 71 -5.38 -4.05 -1.84
CA GLN A 71 -5.31 -5.45 -2.27
C GLN A 71 -3.88 -5.96 -2.07
N ILE A 72 -3.74 -7.15 -1.48
CA ILE A 72 -2.46 -7.84 -1.31
C ILE A 72 -2.61 -9.26 -1.83
N ASP A 73 -1.78 -9.64 -2.80
CA ASP A 73 -1.77 -10.97 -3.42
C ASP A 73 -3.19 -11.40 -3.87
N GLY A 74 -3.90 -10.49 -4.56
CA GLY A 74 -5.28 -10.71 -5.03
C GLY A 74 -6.38 -10.62 -3.96
N ARG A 75 -6.03 -10.52 -2.67
CA ARG A 75 -7.01 -10.40 -1.57
C ARG A 75 -7.30 -8.93 -1.27
N HIS A 76 -8.55 -8.50 -1.46
CA HIS A 76 -8.98 -7.12 -1.18
C HIS A 76 -9.15 -6.84 0.31
N LYS A 77 -9.33 -5.55 0.63
CA LYS A 77 -9.66 -5.04 1.98
C LYS A 77 -8.66 -5.51 3.04
N ARG A 78 -7.36 -5.54 2.69
CA ARG A 78 -6.26 -5.82 3.64
C ARG A 78 -5.79 -4.53 4.27
N ARG A 79 -5.60 -4.52 5.60
CA ARG A 79 -5.06 -3.38 6.32
C ARG A 79 -3.56 -3.26 6.06
N ALA A 80 -3.15 -2.29 5.25
CA ALA A 80 -1.73 -2.06 4.97
C ALA A 80 -0.93 -1.77 6.25
N CYS A 81 -1.53 -1.04 7.19
CA CYS A 81 -0.88 -0.67 8.46
C CYS A 81 -0.62 -1.82 9.44
N GLN A 82 -1.28 -2.97 9.25
CA GLN A 82 -1.11 -4.14 10.12
C GLN A 82 -0.51 -5.35 9.38
N THR A 83 -0.19 -5.20 8.09
CA THR A 83 0.36 -6.29 7.29
C THR A 83 1.85 -6.05 7.12
N GLN A 84 2.68 -6.97 7.62
CA GLN A 84 4.12 -6.94 7.37
C GLN A 84 4.43 -7.32 5.93
N VAL A 85 5.46 -6.67 5.36
CA VAL A 85 5.97 -7.00 4.03
C VAL A 85 6.62 -8.38 3.99
N ARG A 86 6.61 -9.00 2.81
CA ARG A 86 7.25 -10.29 2.53
C ARG A 86 7.85 -10.27 1.13
N PRO A 87 8.92 -11.04 0.86
CA PRO A 87 9.52 -11.10 -0.46
C PRO A 87 8.50 -11.45 -1.55
N GLY A 88 8.50 -10.69 -2.64
CA GLY A 88 7.63 -10.93 -3.80
C GLY A 88 6.15 -10.57 -3.60
N MET A 89 5.78 -9.98 -2.45
CA MET A 89 4.41 -9.53 -2.19
C MET A 89 3.92 -8.55 -3.27
N GLN A 90 2.69 -8.75 -3.75
CA GLN A 90 2.04 -7.86 -4.72
C GLN A 90 0.97 -7.01 -4.03
N VAL A 91 1.13 -5.69 -4.11
CA VAL A 91 0.26 -4.71 -3.46
C VAL A 91 -0.33 -3.78 -4.51
N GLN A 92 -1.65 -3.61 -4.48
CA GLN A 92 -2.35 -2.59 -5.27
C GLN A 92 -3.09 -1.62 -4.34
N THR A 93 -2.82 -0.33 -4.49
CA THR A 93 -3.52 0.75 -3.80
C THR A 93 -4.71 1.22 -4.64
N GLU A 94 -5.63 1.95 -4.01
CA GLU A 94 -6.78 2.61 -4.68
C GLU A 94 -7.74 1.66 -5.44
N VAL A 95 -7.62 0.35 -5.21
CA VAL A 95 -8.48 -0.67 -5.82
C VAL A 95 -9.60 -1.08 -4.87
N ASN A 96 -10.81 -1.13 -5.41
CA ASN A 96 -12.00 -1.64 -4.74
C ASN A 96 -12.77 -2.57 -5.69
N ARG A 97 -13.09 -3.78 -5.23
CA ARG A 97 -13.81 -4.77 -6.03
C ARG A 97 -15.22 -4.32 -6.42
N ILE A 98 -15.87 -3.51 -5.57
CA ILE A 98 -17.25 -3.06 -5.81
C ILE A 98 -17.28 -2.09 -6.99
N VAL A 99 -16.42 -1.06 -6.95
CA VAL A 99 -16.35 -0.03 -8.00
C VAL A 99 -15.91 -0.61 -9.35
N ALA A 100 -14.92 -1.51 -9.36
CA ALA A 100 -14.45 -2.14 -10.61
C ALA A 100 -15.50 -3.01 -11.30
N ALA A 101 -16.52 -3.49 -10.58
CA ALA A 101 -17.61 -4.26 -11.17
C ALA A 101 -18.65 -3.35 -11.87
N GLU A 102 -18.75 -2.08 -11.47
CA GLU A 102 -19.67 -1.11 -12.08
C GLU A 102 -19.15 -0.57 -13.42
N GLU A 103 -17.83 -0.58 -13.67
CA GLU A 103 -17.23 -0.14 -14.95
C GLU A 103 -17.41 -1.14 -16.11
N VAL A 104 -17.88 -2.36 -15.82
CA VAL A 104 -18.04 -3.45 -16.81
C VAL A 104 -19.50 -3.66 -17.24
N LEU A 105 -20.43 -2.82 -16.75
CA LEU A 105 -21.84 -2.80 -17.13
C LEU A 105 -22.16 -1.56 -17.99
#